data_AF-X1U902-F1
#
_entry.id   AF-X1U902-F1
#
_cell.length_a   1.000
_cell.length_b   1.000
_cell.length_c   1.000
_cell.angle_alpha   90.00
_cell.angle_beta   90.00
_cell.angle_gamma   90.00
#
_symmetry.space_group_name_H-M   'P 1'
#
loop_
_entity.id
_entity.type
_entity.pdbx_description
1 polymer ?
#
loop_
_entity_poly.entity_id
_entity_poly.type
_entity_poly.pdbx_seq_one_letter_code
_entity_poly.pdbx_strand_id
1 'polypeptide(L)'
;MPGSVLVVTYDTSTGKYLARKAGSAQIADGAIVSAKIGALAVGTPHLAANAIVSGKVASGGLPPLTSGKIWAGYTGNIPREEDKPTGAATFLALTDTPGDFSGNANKVVAVNVGEDAVEFADPIPKTTDWK
;
A
#
# COMPACT_ATOMS: atom_id res chain seq x y z
N MET A 1 -42.03 14.89 -2.58
CA MET A 1 -41.60 13.89 -1.57
C MET A 1 -41.33 12.59 -2.30
N PRO A 2 -40.18 11.92 -2.12
CA PRO A 2 -39.97 10.63 -2.77
C PRO A 2 -41.08 9.67 -2.31
N GLY A 3 -41.74 9.00 -3.27
CA GLY A 3 -42.88 8.12 -2.99
C GLY A 3 -42.46 7.00 -2.05
N SER A 4 -43.19 6.80 -0.95
CA SER A 4 -42.96 5.67 -0.07
C SER A 4 -43.62 4.42 -0.67
N VAL A 5 -42.84 3.36 -0.90
CA VAL A 5 -43.40 2.06 -1.30
C VAL A 5 -44.00 1.39 -0.06
N LEU A 6 -45.30 1.09 -0.14
CA LEU A 6 -46.02 0.33 0.89
C LEU A 6 -46.29 -1.09 0.40
N VAL A 7 -46.15 -2.05 1.31
CA VAL A 7 -46.49 -3.45 1.10
C VAL A 7 -47.83 -3.68 1.77
N VAL A 8 -48.83 -4.12 1.00
CA VAL A 8 -50.14 -4.50 1.53
C VAL A 8 -50.12 -6.00 1.78
N THR A 9 -50.38 -6.40 3.03
CA THR A 9 -50.49 -7.81 3.41
C THR A 9 -51.86 -8.07 4.00
N TYR A 10 -52.41 -9.25 3.73
CA TYR A 10 -53.60 -9.71 4.42
C TYR A 10 -53.23 -10.31 5.78
N ASP A 11 -53.79 -9.78 6.85
CA ASP A 11 -53.68 -10.34 8.20
C ASP A 11 -54.84 -11.31 8.43
N THR A 12 -54.52 -12.61 8.43
CA THR A 12 -55.49 -13.68 8.65
C THR A 12 -56.05 -13.71 10.07
N SER A 13 -55.41 -13.03 11.04
CA SER A 13 -55.86 -12.96 12.43
C SER A 13 -56.93 -11.90 12.64
N THR A 14 -56.86 -10.80 11.89
CA THR A 14 -57.80 -9.67 12.00
C THR A 14 -58.75 -9.54 10.81
N GLY A 15 -58.53 -10.30 9.74
CA GLY A 15 -59.34 -10.27 8.51
C GLY A 15 -59.17 -8.98 7.69
N LYS A 16 -58.08 -8.24 7.90
CA LYS A 16 -57.85 -6.90 7.31
C LYS A 16 -56.60 -6.87 6.44
N TYR A 17 -56.58 -5.94 5.49
CA TYR A 17 -55.37 -5.57 4.76
C TYR A 17 -54.62 -4.50 5.55
N LEU A 18 -53.34 -4.76 5.82
CA LEU A 18 -52.44 -3.85 6.52
C LEU A 18 -51.40 -3.33 5.54
N ALA A 19 -51.20 -2.01 5.50
CA ALA A 19 -50.12 -1.39 4.72
C ALA A 19 -48.92 -1.10 5.63
N ARG A 20 -47.75 -1.63 5.27
CA ARG A 20 -46.49 -1.41 6.00
C ARG A 20 -45.45 -0.80 5.05
N LYS A 21 -44.49 -0.03 5.58
CA LYS A 21 -43.33 0.38 4.76
C LYS A 21 -42.57 -0.85 4.31
N ALA A 22 -42.12 -0.85 3.05
CA ALA A 22 -41.16 -1.86 2.59
C ALA A 22 -39.84 -1.74 3.37
N GLY A 23 -39.22 -2.89 3.67
CA GLY A 23 -37.94 -3.03 4.37
C GLY A 23 -37.16 -4.23 3.83
N SER A 24 -36.18 -4.73 4.59
CA SER A 24 -35.31 -5.84 4.14
C SER A 24 -36.05 -7.13 3.85
N ALA A 25 -37.16 -7.42 4.54
CA ALA A 25 -37.96 -8.64 4.36
C ALA A 25 -38.60 -8.78 2.97
N GLN A 26 -38.66 -7.70 2.18
CA GLN A 26 -39.17 -7.72 0.81
C GLN A 26 -38.07 -7.77 -0.26
N ILE A 27 -36.81 -7.78 0.15
CA ILE A 27 -35.68 -7.98 -0.76
C ILE A 27 -35.33 -9.46 -0.70
N ALA A 28 -35.67 -10.21 -1.75
CA ALA A 28 -35.33 -11.63 -1.86
C ALA A 28 -33.81 -11.84 -1.95
N ASP A 29 -33.35 -13.03 -1.58
CA ASP A 29 -31.94 -13.41 -1.69
C ASP A 29 -31.45 -13.27 -3.14
N GLY A 30 -30.28 -12.66 -3.32
CA GLY A 30 -29.71 -12.39 -4.64
C GLY A 30 -30.46 -11.33 -5.45
N ALA A 31 -31.52 -10.69 -4.92
CA ALA A 31 -32.28 -9.69 -5.66
C ALA A 31 -31.44 -8.46 -6.03
N ILE A 32 -30.38 -8.14 -5.29
CA ILE A 32 -29.44 -7.05 -5.59
C ILE A 32 -28.21 -7.64 -6.29
N VAL A 33 -28.18 -7.52 -7.62
CA VAL A 33 -27.05 -7.92 -8.48
C VAL A 33 -26.24 -6.69 -8.89
N SER A 34 -25.03 -6.90 -9.42
CA SER A 34 -24.15 -5.82 -9.91
C SER A 34 -24.86 -4.85 -10.86
N ALA A 35 -25.70 -5.35 -11.78
CA ALA A 35 -26.45 -4.53 -12.71
C ALA A 35 -27.47 -3.57 -12.05
N LYS A 36 -27.87 -3.84 -10.80
CA LYS A 36 -28.76 -2.97 -10.01
C LYS A 36 -28.00 -1.96 -9.14
N ILE A 37 -26.69 -2.11 -9.04
CA ILE A 37 -25.81 -1.18 -8.34
C ILE A 37 -25.22 -0.24 -9.39
N GLY A 38 -25.69 1.00 -9.42
CA GLY A 38 -25.14 2.01 -10.33
C GLY A 38 -23.65 2.23 -10.11
N ALA A 39 -22.97 2.72 -11.14
CA ALA A 39 -21.57 3.13 -11.02
C ALA A 39 -21.43 4.14 -9.86
N LEU A 40 -20.43 3.93 -9.00
CA LEU A 40 -20.16 4.77 -7.81
C LEU A 40 -21.28 4.80 -6.74
N ALA A 41 -22.32 3.98 -6.86
CA ALA A 41 -23.42 3.97 -5.89
C ALA A 41 -22.95 3.58 -4.47
N VAL A 42 -21.90 2.78 -4.36
CA VAL A 42 -21.30 2.37 -3.08
C VAL A 42 -20.06 3.22 -2.79
N GLY A 43 -20.27 4.39 -2.17
CA GLY A 43 -19.21 5.24 -1.62
C GLY A 43 -18.86 4.98 -0.15
N THR A 44 -18.01 5.84 0.41
CA THR A 44 -17.51 5.73 1.80
C THR A 44 -18.58 5.66 2.89
N PRO A 45 -19.72 6.37 2.83
CA PRO A 45 -20.72 6.29 3.90
C PRO A 45 -21.41 4.92 4.00
N HIS A 46 -21.36 4.11 2.93
CA HIS A 46 -21.93 2.76 2.91
C HIS A 46 -20.96 1.71 3.48
N LEU A 47 -19.69 2.07 3.67
CA LEU A 47 -18.64 1.19 4.14
C LEU A 47 -18.29 1.57 5.58
N ALA A 48 -18.72 0.75 6.53
CA ALA A 48 -18.31 0.92 7.92
C ALA A 48 -16.79 0.74 8.09
N ALA A 49 -16.23 1.27 9.18
CA ALA A 49 -14.85 0.98 9.55
C ALA A 49 -14.61 -0.53 9.61
N ASN A 50 -13.47 -0.97 9.07
CA ASN A 50 -13.10 -2.39 8.98
C ASN A 50 -14.05 -3.28 8.16
N ALA A 51 -14.98 -2.72 7.37
CA ALA A 51 -15.89 -3.51 6.54
C ALA A 51 -15.15 -4.33 5.48
N ILE A 52 -13.99 -3.88 5.02
CA ILE A 52 -13.13 -4.54 4.04
C ILE A 52 -11.92 -5.15 4.77
N VAL A 53 -11.93 -6.48 4.93
CA VAL A 53 -10.86 -7.25 5.59
C VAL A 53 -10.05 -8.04 4.56
N SER A 54 -8.91 -8.61 4.97
CA SER A 54 -7.98 -9.33 4.08
C SER A 54 -8.66 -10.42 3.23
N GLY A 55 -9.66 -11.13 3.75
CA GLY A 55 -10.41 -12.13 2.96
C GLY A 55 -11.37 -11.56 1.91
N LYS A 56 -11.66 -10.26 1.95
CA LYS A 56 -12.53 -9.54 0.99
C LYS A 56 -11.74 -8.81 -0.10
N VAL A 57 -10.42 -8.69 0.06
CA VAL A 57 -9.51 -8.10 -0.92
C VAL A 57 -8.74 -9.24 -1.56
N ALA A 58 -9.05 -9.57 -2.81
CA ALA A 58 -8.27 -10.54 -3.56
C ALA A 58 -6.82 -10.03 -3.73
N SER A 59 -5.86 -10.95 -3.72
CA SER A 59 -4.48 -10.69 -4.15
C SER A 59 -4.50 -10.00 -5.53
N GLY A 60 -3.96 -8.78 -5.61
CA GLY A 60 -3.93 -7.97 -6.84
C GLY A 60 -5.25 -7.25 -7.23
N GLY A 61 -6.30 -7.32 -6.40
CA GLY A 61 -7.58 -6.65 -6.67
C GLY A 61 -7.59 -5.14 -6.41
N LEU A 62 -6.65 -4.67 -5.59
CA LEU A 62 -6.30 -3.25 -5.54
C LEU A 62 -5.33 -2.98 -6.69
N PRO A 63 -5.48 -1.87 -7.43
CA PRO A 63 -4.48 -1.47 -8.43
C PRO A 63 -3.09 -1.61 -7.80
N PRO A 64 -2.12 -2.24 -8.50
CA PRO A 64 -0.76 -2.27 -7.99
C PRO A 64 -0.38 -0.83 -7.71
N LEU A 65 -0.11 -0.53 -6.44
CA LEU A 65 0.45 0.74 -6.05
C LEU A 65 1.74 0.85 -6.84
N THR A 66 1.68 1.61 -7.94
CA THR A 66 2.72 1.60 -8.97
C THR A 66 4.06 1.84 -8.30
N SER A 67 5.05 1.05 -8.70
CA SER A 67 6.44 1.20 -8.30
C SER A 67 6.82 2.68 -8.40
N GLY A 68 7.19 3.27 -7.26
CA GLY A 68 7.32 4.72 -7.05
C GLY A 68 6.48 5.26 -5.88
N LYS A 69 5.41 4.57 -5.48
CA LYS A 69 4.59 4.95 -4.30
C LYS A 69 4.88 4.12 -3.05
N ILE A 70 5.49 2.94 -3.19
CA ILE A 70 5.86 2.05 -2.08
C ILE A 70 7.39 2.03 -1.95
N TRP A 71 8.11 1.08 -2.56
CA TRP A 71 9.58 1.07 -2.66
C TRP A 71 10.01 0.42 -3.97
N ALA A 72 11.12 0.87 -4.55
CA ALA A 72 11.67 0.24 -5.75
C ALA A 72 12.05 -1.22 -5.43
N GLY A 73 11.61 -2.18 -6.26
CA GLY A 73 11.97 -3.59 -6.13
C GLY A 73 11.13 -4.43 -5.16
N TYR A 74 10.11 -3.85 -4.52
CA TYR A 74 9.24 -4.62 -3.62
C TYR A 74 8.12 -5.35 -4.38
N THR A 75 7.98 -6.66 -4.17
CA THR A 75 7.00 -7.53 -4.86
C THR A 75 6.03 -8.25 -3.90
N GLY A 76 5.99 -7.89 -2.62
CA GLY A 76 5.15 -8.52 -1.59
C GLY A 76 3.85 -7.77 -1.25
N ASN A 77 3.26 -8.08 -0.09
CA ASN A 77 2.14 -7.35 0.53
C ASN A 77 2.50 -5.91 0.86
N ILE A 78 1.55 -4.95 0.83
CA ILE A 78 1.79 -3.52 1.14
C ILE A 78 2.70 -3.37 2.38
N PRO A 79 3.97 -3.00 2.19
CA PRO A 79 4.93 -2.90 3.27
C PRO A 79 4.71 -1.56 4.00
N ARG A 80 4.94 -1.52 5.31
CA ARG A 80 4.73 -0.32 6.12
C ARG A 80 5.95 0.59 6.01
N GLU A 81 5.83 1.91 6.26
CA GLU A 81 6.93 2.87 6.03
C GLU A 81 8.22 2.51 6.77
N GLU A 82 8.10 1.83 7.91
CA GLU A 82 9.19 1.26 8.68
C GLU A 82 9.94 0.11 7.98
N ASP A 83 9.31 -0.58 7.03
CA ASP A 83 9.91 -1.66 6.24
C ASP A 83 10.68 -1.12 5.02
N LYS A 84 10.70 0.21 4.82
CA LYS A 84 11.51 0.85 3.79
C LYS A 84 12.96 0.41 3.96
N PRO A 85 13.62 -0.14 2.93
CA PRO A 85 15.07 -0.25 2.97
C PRO A 85 15.65 1.17 3.05
N THR A 86 16.13 1.54 4.23
CA THR A 86 16.66 2.87 4.55
C THR A 86 18.16 2.99 4.29
N GLY A 87 18.85 1.88 4.01
CA GLY A 87 20.28 1.85 3.72
C GLY A 87 20.59 1.84 2.22
N ALA A 88 21.70 2.45 1.85
CA ALA A 88 22.27 2.33 0.51
C ALA A 88 22.65 0.86 0.21
N ALA A 89 22.31 0.37 -0.98
CA ALA A 89 22.59 -1.02 -1.37
C ALA A 89 24.04 -1.28 -1.79
N THR A 90 24.83 -0.21 -2.00
CA THR A 90 26.23 -0.26 -2.39
C THR A 90 26.97 0.90 -1.76
N PHE A 91 28.30 0.81 -1.67
CA PHE A 91 29.13 1.95 -1.27
C PHE A 91 28.85 3.17 -2.16
N LEU A 92 28.79 3.02 -3.49
CA LEU A 92 28.51 4.13 -4.43
C LEU A 92 27.18 4.86 -4.20
N ALA A 93 26.23 4.25 -3.51
CA ALA A 93 24.94 4.87 -3.20
C ALA A 93 24.94 5.63 -1.85
N LEU A 94 26.03 5.57 -1.09
CA LEU A 94 26.25 6.40 0.09
C LEU A 94 26.81 7.76 -0.32
N THR A 95 26.27 8.84 0.25
CA THR A 95 26.66 10.22 -0.09
C THR A 95 27.98 10.67 0.53
N ASP A 96 28.47 9.94 1.52
CA ASP A 96 29.71 10.20 2.27
C ASP A 96 30.84 9.23 1.85
N THR A 97 30.73 8.62 0.67
CA THR A 97 31.72 7.69 0.14
C THR A 97 32.12 8.03 -1.30
N PRO A 98 33.18 7.42 -1.85
CA PRO A 98 33.57 7.65 -3.23
C PRO A 98 32.48 7.22 -4.22
N GLY A 99 32.11 8.12 -5.14
CA GLY A 99 31.05 7.89 -6.13
C GLY A 99 31.43 7.09 -7.38
N ASP A 100 32.68 6.62 -7.51
CA ASP A 100 33.14 5.79 -8.63
C ASP A 100 34.34 4.90 -8.26
N PHE A 101 34.33 3.64 -8.69
CA PHE A 101 35.45 2.70 -8.55
C PHE A 101 36.41 2.73 -9.75
N SER A 102 35.99 3.26 -10.89
CA SER A 102 36.79 3.28 -12.11
C SER A 102 38.07 4.08 -11.90
N GLY A 103 39.22 3.49 -12.26
CA GLY A 103 40.54 4.13 -12.10
C GLY A 103 41.11 4.14 -10.68
N ASN A 104 40.42 3.59 -9.67
CA ASN A 104 40.85 3.57 -8.28
C ASN A 104 41.41 2.21 -7.82
N ALA A 105 41.87 1.37 -8.75
CA ALA A 105 42.46 0.07 -8.42
C ALA A 105 43.67 0.24 -7.48
N ASN A 106 43.75 -0.61 -6.45
CA ASN A 106 44.80 -0.63 -5.42
C ASN A 106 44.86 0.58 -4.48
N LYS A 107 43.88 1.49 -4.55
CA LYS A 107 43.72 2.55 -3.54
C LYS A 107 43.11 2.02 -2.26
N VAL A 108 43.33 2.75 -1.17
CA VAL A 108 42.68 2.52 0.12
C VAL A 108 41.55 3.51 0.32
N VAL A 109 40.61 3.17 1.19
CA VAL A 109 39.60 4.11 1.68
C VAL A 109 40.21 4.92 2.81
N ALA A 110 40.13 6.25 2.73
CA ALA A 110 40.67 7.17 3.73
C ALA A 110 39.65 8.25 4.08
N VAL A 111 39.75 8.87 5.26
CA VAL A 111 38.97 10.07 5.61
C VAL A 111 39.50 11.24 4.79
N ASN A 112 38.60 12.02 4.20
CA ASN A 112 38.99 13.18 3.40
C ASN A 112 39.50 14.33 4.28
N VAL A 113 40.12 15.34 3.68
CA VAL A 113 40.63 16.52 4.42
C VAL A 113 39.53 17.32 5.14
N GLY A 114 38.29 17.23 4.66
CA GLY A 114 37.13 17.88 5.27
C GLY A 114 36.58 17.15 6.49
N GLU A 115 37.06 15.93 6.76
CA GLU A 115 36.59 15.03 7.82
C GLU A 115 35.08 14.74 7.77
N ASP A 116 34.46 14.90 6.59
CA ASP A 116 33.02 14.78 6.37
C ASP A 116 32.62 13.64 5.43
N ALA A 117 33.61 12.96 4.83
CA ALA A 117 33.41 11.82 3.94
C ALA A 117 34.67 10.93 3.90
N VAL A 118 34.56 9.81 3.18
CA VAL A 118 35.70 8.99 2.80
C VAL A 118 36.01 9.11 1.30
N GLU A 119 37.29 9.03 0.95
CA GLU A 119 37.83 9.12 -0.41
C GLU A 119 38.73 7.92 -0.74
N PHE A 120 39.01 7.70 -2.03
CA PHE A 120 40.04 6.75 -2.47
C PHE A 120 41.41 7.44 -2.51
N ALA A 121 42.30 7.02 -1.61
CA ALA A 121 43.66 7.54 -1.50
C ALA A 121 44.71 6.48 -1.86
N ASP A 122 45.89 6.93 -2.26
CA ASP A 122 47.02 6.02 -2.47
C ASP A 122 47.44 5.39 -1.12
N PRO A 123 47.78 4.09 -1.10
CA PRO A 123 48.24 3.44 0.12
C PRO A 123 49.54 4.10 0.61
N ILE A 124 49.65 4.26 1.93
CA ILE A 124 50.90 4.71 2.53
C ILE A 124 52.00 3.72 2.14
N PRO A 125 53.11 4.17 1.52
CA PRO A 125 54.20 3.29 1.14
C PRO A 125 54.66 2.48 2.35
N LYS A 126 54.79 1.16 2.19
CA LYS A 126 55.44 0.33 3.20
C LYS A 126 56.88 0.80 3.29
N THR A 127 57.22 1.58 4.31
CA THR A 127 58.62 1.81 4.62
C THR A 127 59.15 0.47 5.16
N THR A 128 60.26 0.00 4.62
CA THR A 128 60.98 -1.16 5.19
C THR A 128 61.65 -0.82 6.53
N ASP A 129 61.35 0.33 7.11
CA ASP A 129 61.93 0.87 8.34
C ASP A 129 61.13 0.45 9.58
N TRP A 130 60.77 -0.83 9.67
CA TRP A 130 60.41 -1.42 10.95
C TRP A 130 61.71 -1.59 11.75
N LYS A 131 62.17 -0.52 12.39
CA LYS A 131 63.27 -0.57 13.37
C LYS A 131 62.75 -1.00 14.72
#